data_AF-A0A256ZX49-F1
#
_entry.id   AF-A0A256ZX49-F1
#
_cell.length_a   1.000
_cell.length_b   1.000
_cell.length_c   1.000
_cell.angle_alpha   90.00
_cell.angle_beta   90.00
_cell.angle_gamma   90.00
#
_symmetry.space_group_name_H-M   'P 1'
#
loop_
_entity.id
_entity.type
_entity.pdbx_description
1 polymer ?
#
loop_
_entity_poly.entity_id
_entity_poly.type
_entity_poly.pdbx_seq_one_letter_code
_entity_poly.pdbx_strand_id
1 'polypeptide(L)'
;MCFTLKILVVTGKLAAPIVKKAVKSVTGPYQVDVLELPITVAALATTELIANYLKKVGVKKGDYDLILIPGASMGSAKIIEETVGIKAVKGTLQATDIPAIFSLKDLSKLSPDKPADRLLEEEILKANRKLLENLEKSIVEKPHLIVGNVIVPATPPPIRIVAEITEAHMLSRDRLLKRAEKLVDEGADILSVGFEAGISHVERVRETIRFLKQELSVPIAVDSIIPSEIIAAVEAGADMVMSLEASNIEKVAKYVTEIPVVVIAYDSKLPVQPKTAEEKFKLLEKNVGEALQHNVEKIIADPILDPINSKSSFQSLLAYYIFKKKYPKIPMLMGIGNVVELLDADTVGSNALLVMLAAEIGVSLVLVVEKSCKAQGSTYEAAVAARMASLAWIKNSPPKDLGIDLLILKDKRRIETPLDTEGAEVVVAQRSEKEYELDPLGVFKIRVNYDEEVIEALYIGRKGKILIKGKTAREIRDEILRRNLVSTLSHAFYLGIELSKAEEALIIGKNYIQEKTLFRKRKLPF
;
A
#
# COMPACT_ATOMS: atom_id res chain seq x y z
N MET A 1 -16.95 -9.31 45.16
CA MET A 1 -17.71 -8.46 44.21
C MET A 1 -16.91 -8.36 42.93
N CYS A 2 -17.53 -8.49 41.76
CA CYS A 2 -16.85 -8.16 40.51
C CYS A 2 -16.80 -6.64 40.40
N PHE A 3 -15.61 -6.04 40.39
CA PHE A 3 -15.47 -4.59 40.23
C PHE A 3 -15.75 -4.21 38.78
N THR A 4 -16.87 -3.54 38.53
CA THR A 4 -17.20 -2.96 37.22
C THR A 4 -16.60 -1.57 37.12
N LEU A 5 -15.70 -1.37 36.16
CA LEU A 5 -15.06 -0.07 35.89
C LEU A 5 -16.02 0.84 35.09
N LYS A 6 -16.24 2.06 35.57
CA LYS A 6 -17.05 3.09 34.91
C LYS A 6 -16.17 4.00 34.06
N ILE A 7 -16.46 4.08 32.77
CA ILE A 7 -15.62 4.74 31.78
C ILE A 7 -16.46 5.73 30.96
N LEU A 8 -16.03 6.98 30.91
CA LEU A 8 -16.67 8.03 30.13
C LEU A 8 -15.93 8.25 28.80
N VAL A 9 -16.59 7.98 27.67
CA VAL A 9 -16.05 8.26 26.34
C VAL A 9 -16.55 9.61 25.83
N VAL A 10 -15.65 10.54 25.57
CA VAL A 10 -15.94 11.88 25.08
C VAL A 10 -15.81 11.92 23.56
N THR A 11 -16.81 12.48 22.86
CA THR A 11 -16.84 12.58 21.39
C THR A 11 -17.50 13.86 20.91
N GLY A 12 -17.31 14.22 19.63
CA GLY A 12 -18.06 15.28 18.95
C GLY A 12 -19.23 14.72 18.15
N LYS A 13 -20.11 15.61 17.69
CA LYS A 13 -21.38 15.27 17.01
C LYS A 13 -21.21 14.30 15.84
N LEU A 14 -20.22 14.53 14.95
CA LEU A 14 -20.02 13.73 13.74
C LEU A 14 -19.64 12.28 14.05
N ALA A 15 -18.81 12.06 15.07
CA ALA A 15 -18.36 10.72 15.47
C ALA A 15 -19.31 10.03 16.46
N ALA A 16 -20.24 10.77 17.10
CA ALA A 16 -21.11 10.23 18.15
C ALA A 16 -21.92 8.99 17.74
N PRO A 17 -22.51 8.88 16.51
CA PRO A 17 -23.18 7.64 16.08
C PRO A 17 -22.23 6.44 16.00
N ILE A 18 -21.00 6.66 15.52
CA ILE A 18 -19.97 5.62 15.37
C ILE A 18 -19.49 5.17 16.76
N VAL A 19 -19.18 6.12 17.65
CA VAL A 19 -18.77 5.83 19.04
C VAL A 19 -19.88 5.09 19.79
N LYS A 20 -21.14 5.55 19.70
CA LYS A 20 -22.32 4.88 20.31
C LYS A 20 -22.56 3.47 19.76
N LYS A 21 -22.15 3.18 18.52
CA LYS A 21 -22.16 1.82 17.94
C LYS A 21 -20.98 0.99 18.46
N ALA A 22 -19.79 1.56 18.52
CA ALA A 22 -18.57 0.89 18.98
C ALA A 22 -18.65 0.47 20.45
N VAL A 23 -19.09 1.35 21.37
CA VAL A 23 -19.19 0.99 22.80
C VAL A 23 -20.18 -0.13 23.07
N LYS A 24 -21.18 -0.35 22.21
CA LYS A 24 -22.13 -1.47 22.32
C LYS A 24 -21.50 -2.85 22.05
N SER A 25 -20.35 -2.91 21.39
CA SER A 25 -19.61 -4.16 21.18
C SER A 25 -18.51 -4.39 22.22
N VAL A 26 -18.40 -3.53 23.24
CA VAL A 26 -17.51 -3.73 24.39
C VAL A 26 -18.07 -4.85 25.27
N THR A 27 -17.21 -5.76 25.67
CA THR A 27 -17.52 -6.88 26.57
C THR A 27 -16.55 -6.88 27.75
N GLY A 28 -16.96 -7.49 28.88
CA GLY A 28 -16.18 -7.50 30.12
C GLY A 28 -16.80 -6.66 31.25
N PRO A 29 -16.08 -6.46 32.37
CA PRO A 29 -16.57 -5.77 33.56
C PRO A 29 -16.50 -4.23 33.41
N TYR A 30 -17.12 -3.69 32.36
CA TYR A 30 -17.08 -2.27 32.02
C TYR A 30 -18.49 -1.68 31.88
N GLN A 31 -18.73 -0.54 32.50
CA GLN A 31 -19.84 0.35 32.18
C GLN A 31 -19.28 1.51 31.36
N VAL A 32 -19.73 1.67 30.12
CA VAL A 32 -19.18 2.67 29.18
C VAL A 32 -20.27 3.66 28.75
N ASP A 33 -20.17 4.88 29.26
CA ASP A 33 -21.10 5.97 28.94
C ASP A 33 -20.46 6.91 27.90
N VAL A 34 -21.29 7.53 27.04
CA VAL A 34 -20.81 8.39 25.93
C VAL A 34 -21.31 9.82 26.10
N LEU A 35 -20.39 10.77 26.23
CA LEU A 35 -20.67 12.20 26.33
C LEU A 35 -20.37 12.90 25.01
N GLU A 36 -21.37 13.59 24.48
CA GLU A 36 -21.33 14.29 23.21
C GLU A 36 -21.07 15.79 23.46
N LEU A 37 -19.90 16.27 23.06
CA LEU A 37 -19.53 17.68 23.13
C LEU A 37 -20.32 18.50 22.09
N PRO A 38 -20.61 19.78 22.35
CA PRO A 38 -21.37 20.66 21.46
C PRO A 38 -20.59 21.14 20.22
N ILE A 39 -19.64 20.34 19.73
CA ILE A 39 -18.74 20.62 18.60
C ILE A 39 -18.84 19.53 17.54
N THR A 40 -18.59 19.87 16.28
CA THR A 40 -18.72 18.92 15.16
C THR A 40 -17.69 17.78 15.24
N VAL A 41 -16.42 18.11 15.50
CA VAL A 41 -15.30 17.15 15.47
C VAL A 41 -14.43 17.32 16.72
N ALA A 42 -14.55 16.40 17.70
CA ALA A 42 -13.76 16.45 18.93
C ALA A 42 -12.29 16.01 18.76
N ALA A 43 -11.96 15.36 17.63
CA ALA A 43 -10.57 15.10 17.23
C ALA A 43 -9.75 16.39 17.01
N LEU A 44 -10.41 17.55 16.83
CA LEU A 44 -9.77 18.86 16.69
C LEU A 44 -9.98 19.77 17.92
N ALA A 45 -10.59 19.25 19.00
CA ALA A 45 -10.71 20.01 20.25
C ALA A 45 -9.39 20.02 21.02
N THR A 46 -9.14 21.13 21.71
CA THR A 46 -8.08 21.22 22.72
C THR A 46 -8.56 20.61 24.04
N THR A 47 -7.62 20.09 24.83
CA THR A 47 -7.92 19.45 26.11
C THR A 47 -8.52 20.41 27.15
N GLU A 48 -8.22 21.70 27.08
CA GLU A 48 -8.82 22.76 27.91
C GLU A 48 -10.31 22.94 27.59
N LEU A 49 -10.71 22.89 26.30
CA LEU A 49 -12.12 22.99 25.90
C LEU A 49 -12.91 21.80 26.44
N ILE A 50 -12.34 20.60 26.34
CA ILE A 50 -12.93 19.37 26.88
C ILE A 50 -13.07 19.47 28.41
N ALA A 51 -12.01 19.86 29.11
CA ALA A 51 -11.98 20.02 30.56
C ALA A 51 -13.04 21.03 31.06
N ASN A 52 -13.10 22.21 30.43
CA ASN A 52 -14.07 23.25 30.75
C ASN A 52 -15.51 22.79 30.51
N TYR A 53 -15.77 22.03 29.44
CA TYR A 53 -17.10 21.49 29.18
C TYR A 53 -17.51 20.43 30.21
N LEU A 54 -16.62 19.48 30.53
CA LEU A 54 -16.87 18.45 31.54
C LEU A 54 -17.18 19.06 32.91
N LYS A 55 -16.41 20.07 33.32
CA LYS A 55 -16.67 20.87 34.53
C LYS A 55 -18.02 21.58 34.48
N LYS A 56 -18.38 22.18 33.34
CA LYS A 56 -19.67 22.89 33.15
C LYS A 56 -20.88 21.97 33.26
N VAL A 57 -20.78 20.71 32.79
CA VAL A 57 -21.87 19.72 32.92
C VAL A 57 -21.84 18.95 34.24
N GLY A 58 -20.93 19.29 35.17
CA GLY A 58 -20.91 18.79 36.54
C GLY A 58 -20.20 17.44 36.74
N VAL A 59 -19.43 16.95 35.76
CA VAL A 59 -18.60 15.74 35.90
C VAL A 59 -17.51 15.98 36.95
N LYS A 60 -17.40 15.09 37.93
CA LYS A 60 -16.52 15.22 39.10
C LYS A 60 -15.97 13.88 39.58
N LYS A 61 -14.87 13.93 40.33
CA LYS A 61 -14.25 12.78 40.99
C LYS A 61 -15.27 11.88 41.70
N GLY A 62 -15.28 10.60 41.32
CA GLY A 62 -16.20 9.57 41.83
C GLY A 62 -17.35 9.20 40.89
N ASP A 63 -17.63 9.99 39.85
CA ASP A 63 -18.64 9.66 38.84
C ASP A 63 -18.16 8.50 37.93
N TYR A 64 -16.89 8.55 37.54
CA TYR A 64 -16.21 7.60 36.65
C TYR A 64 -14.79 7.28 37.15
N ASP A 65 -14.26 6.12 36.77
CA ASP A 65 -12.88 5.68 37.06
C ASP A 65 -11.88 6.18 35.99
N LEU A 66 -12.36 6.41 34.76
CA LEU A 66 -11.53 6.85 33.62
C LEU A 66 -12.33 7.67 32.61
N ILE A 67 -11.70 8.71 32.05
CA ILE A 67 -12.20 9.47 30.89
C ILE A 67 -11.35 9.15 29.66
N LEU A 68 -11.99 8.70 28.58
CA LEU A 68 -11.39 8.50 27.26
C LEU A 68 -11.77 9.66 26.35
N ILE A 69 -10.78 10.44 25.89
CA ILE A 69 -10.97 11.48 24.86
C ILE A 69 -10.50 10.98 23.48
N PRO A 70 -10.87 11.62 22.35
CA PRO A 70 -10.40 11.21 21.04
C PRO A 70 -8.86 11.22 20.94
N GLY A 71 -8.27 10.22 20.29
CA GLY A 71 -6.82 10.07 20.22
C GLY A 71 -6.09 11.26 19.59
N ALA A 72 -6.77 11.98 18.70
CA ALA A 72 -6.23 13.13 17.97
C ALA A 72 -6.34 14.49 18.70
N SER A 73 -7.05 14.58 19.84
CA SER A 73 -7.27 15.85 20.54
C SER A 73 -5.95 16.56 20.90
N MET A 74 -5.96 17.90 20.80
CA MET A 74 -4.77 18.74 20.95
C MET A 74 -4.48 19.02 22.42
N GLY A 75 -3.21 19.04 22.82
CA GLY A 75 -2.79 19.18 24.23
C GLY A 75 -2.74 17.86 25.00
N SER A 76 -2.56 17.95 26.32
CA SER A 76 -2.44 16.78 27.23
C SER A 76 -3.74 16.57 27.99
N ALA A 77 -4.24 15.33 28.05
CA ALA A 77 -5.44 15.00 28.81
C ALA A 77 -5.27 15.21 30.32
N LYS A 78 -4.04 15.39 30.83
CA LYS A 78 -3.78 15.77 32.24
C LYS A 78 -4.57 17.00 32.69
N ILE A 79 -4.75 17.98 31.79
CA ILE A 79 -5.52 19.21 32.06
C ILE A 79 -6.97 18.87 32.46
N ILE A 80 -7.54 17.80 31.90
CA ILE A 80 -8.88 17.32 32.27
C ILE A 80 -8.85 16.71 33.67
N GLU A 81 -7.86 15.86 33.97
CA GLU A 81 -7.67 15.25 35.29
C GLU A 81 -7.47 16.30 36.40
N GLU A 82 -6.65 17.32 36.14
CA GLU A 82 -6.45 18.48 37.01
C GLU A 82 -7.74 19.29 37.21
N THR A 83 -8.62 19.33 36.21
CA THR A 83 -9.85 20.15 36.23
C THR A 83 -11.04 19.44 36.89
N VAL A 84 -11.22 18.13 36.71
CA VAL A 84 -12.39 17.37 37.20
C VAL A 84 -12.07 16.28 38.23
N GLY A 85 -10.79 15.96 38.43
CA GLY A 85 -10.32 14.99 39.42
C GLY A 85 -10.53 13.51 39.06
N ILE A 86 -10.78 13.20 37.79
CA ILE A 86 -10.85 11.83 37.24
C ILE A 86 -9.71 11.65 36.24
N LYS A 87 -9.02 10.50 36.28
CA LYS A 87 -7.95 10.17 35.33
C LYS A 87 -8.46 10.28 33.89
N ALA A 88 -7.75 11.04 33.06
CA ALA A 88 -8.13 11.28 31.67
C ALA A 88 -7.00 10.88 30.72
N VAL A 89 -7.35 10.13 29.66
CA VAL A 89 -6.39 9.56 28.70
C VAL A 89 -6.94 9.64 27.27
N LYS A 90 -6.03 9.62 26.29
CA LYS A 90 -6.37 9.58 24.88
C LYS A 90 -6.72 8.15 24.45
N GLY A 91 -7.89 7.99 23.85
CA GLY A 91 -8.34 6.78 23.18
C GLY A 91 -7.72 6.64 21.78
N THR A 92 -8.38 5.87 20.91
CA THR A 92 -7.94 5.62 19.53
C THR A 92 -8.10 6.85 18.64
N LEU A 93 -7.32 6.89 17.55
CA LEU A 93 -7.47 7.85 16.45
C LEU A 93 -8.77 7.59 15.67
N GLN A 94 -9.14 6.31 15.50
CA GLN A 94 -10.38 5.89 14.85
C GLN A 94 -11.43 5.44 15.87
N ALA A 95 -12.65 5.98 15.75
CA ALA A 95 -13.76 5.69 16.67
C ALA A 95 -14.27 4.24 16.59
N THR A 96 -14.07 3.59 15.44
CA THR A 96 -14.41 2.17 15.21
C THR A 96 -13.49 1.21 15.96
N ASP A 97 -12.28 1.64 16.32
CA ASP A 97 -11.26 0.82 17.00
C ASP A 97 -11.30 0.95 18.54
N ILE A 98 -12.22 1.78 19.08
CA ILE A 98 -12.50 1.88 20.53
C ILE A 98 -12.68 0.51 21.22
N PRO A 99 -13.36 -0.51 20.64
CA PRO A 99 -13.54 -1.80 21.31
C PRO A 99 -12.21 -2.53 21.57
N ALA A 100 -11.18 -2.29 20.77
CA ALA A 100 -9.86 -2.88 20.97
C ALA A 100 -9.22 -2.44 22.29
N ILE A 101 -9.49 -1.21 22.77
CA ILE A 101 -9.02 -0.72 24.08
C ILE A 101 -9.42 -1.69 25.21
N PHE A 102 -10.63 -2.25 25.15
CA PHE A 102 -11.17 -3.11 26.20
C PHE A 102 -10.70 -4.57 26.12
N SER A 103 -9.89 -4.92 25.11
CA SER A 103 -9.15 -6.18 25.08
C SER A 103 -7.85 -6.12 25.89
N LEU A 104 -7.41 -4.93 26.30
CA LEU A 104 -6.24 -4.74 27.14
C LEU A 104 -6.47 -5.32 28.54
N LYS A 105 -5.55 -6.17 29.00
CA LYS A 105 -5.52 -6.70 30.38
C LYS A 105 -5.36 -5.61 31.45
N ASP A 106 -4.91 -4.41 31.06
CA ASP A 106 -4.61 -3.30 31.95
C ASP A 106 -4.79 -1.96 31.21
N LEU A 107 -5.87 -1.25 31.53
CA LEU A 107 -6.20 0.08 30.99
C LEU A 107 -5.32 1.20 31.56
N SER A 108 -4.54 0.96 32.63
CA SER A 108 -3.73 1.99 33.27
C SER A 108 -2.63 2.54 32.33
N LYS A 109 -2.23 1.73 31.34
CA LYS A 109 -1.21 1.98 30.31
C LYS A 109 -1.59 3.07 29.29
N LEU A 110 -2.87 3.44 29.19
CA LEU A 110 -3.33 4.50 28.31
C LEU A 110 -2.69 5.85 28.72
N SER A 111 -2.34 6.67 27.72
CA SER A 111 -1.56 7.89 27.91
C SER A 111 -2.42 9.15 27.83
N PRO A 112 -2.16 10.20 28.63
CA PRO A 112 -2.79 11.50 28.45
C PRO A 112 -2.26 12.27 27.22
N ASP A 113 -1.08 11.93 26.72
CA ASP A 113 -0.39 12.68 25.66
C ASP A 113 -0.46 11.97 24.30
N LYS A 114 -0.41 10.63 24.31
CA LYS A 114 -0.28 9.77 23.11
C LYS A 114 -1.58 8.99 22.84
N PRO A 115 -2.01 8.83 21.58
CA PRO A 115 -3.18 8.01 21.21
C PRO A 115 -3.03 6.54 21.61
N ALA A 116 -4.14 5.87 21.90
CA ALA A 116 -4.19 4.46 22.32
C ALA A 116 -3.75 3.46 21.23
N ASP A 117 -3.81 3.84 19.96
CA ASP A 117 -3.50 2.99 18.80
C ASP A 117 -2.08 2.43 18.86
N ARG A 118 -1.15 3.14 19.51
CA ARG A 118 0.23 2.69 19.78
C ARG A 118 0.33 1.46 20.70
N LEU A 119 -0.76 1.09 21.37
CA LEU A 119 -0.86 -0.06 22.27
C LEU A 119 -1.77 -1.16 21.70
N LEU A 120 -2.32 -0.97 20.50
CA LEU A 120 -3.42 -1.75 19.93
C LEU A 120 -3.17 -2.17 18.48
N GLU A 121 -1.94 -2.01 17.97
CA GLU A 121 -1.61 -2.22 16.56
C GLU A 121 -1.92 -3.65 16.09
N GLU A 122 -1.57 -4.67 16.89
CA GLU A 122 -1.91 -6.06 16.59
C GLU A 122 -3.42 -6.34 16.64
N GLU A 123 -4.12 -5.80 17.64
CA GLU A 123 -5.56 -5.95 17.82
C GLU A 123 -6.33 -5.33 16.65
N ILE A 124 -5.91 -4.13 16.22
CA ILE A 124 -6.45 -3.42 15.05
C ILE A 124 -6.18 -4.23 13.78
N LEU A 125 -4.96 -4.76 13.57
CA LEU A 125 -4.64 -5.61 12.42
C LEU A 125 -5.46 -6.92 12.40
N LYS A 126 -5.61 -7.59 13.54
CA LYS A 126 -6.44 -8.81 13.68
C LYS A 126 -7.93 -8.52 13.43
N ALA A 127 -8.43 -7.37 13.90
CA ALA A 127 -9.79 -6.93 13.63
C ALA A 127 -9.99 -6.61 12.13
N ASN A 128 -9.06 -5.86 11.52
CA ASN A 128 -9.07 -5.53 10.10
C ASN A 128 -9.09 -6.78 9.21
N ARG A 129 -8.26 -7.79 9.51
CA ARG A 129 -8.27 -9.05 8.76
C ARG A 129 -9.65 -9.70 8.80
N LYS A 130 -10.27 -9.82 9.98
CA LYS A 130 -11.64 -10.35 10.11
C LYS A 130 -12.69 -9.52 9.36
N LEU A 131 -12.53 -8.20 9.30
CA LEU A 131 -13.41 -7.34 8.49
C LEU A 131 -13.29 -7.65 7.00
N LEU A 132 -12.07 -7.88 6.49
CA LEU A 132 -11.83 -8.27 5.10
C LEU A 132 -12.29 -9.70 4.80
N GLU A 133 -12.03 -10.67 5.69
CA GLU A 133 -12.54 -12.05 5.58
C GLU A 133 -14.08 -12.11 5.55
N ASN A 134 -14.75 -11.23 6.31
CA ASN A 134 -16.21 -11.13 6.30
C ASN A 134 -16.73 -10.38 5.06
N LEU A 135 -15.99 -9.39 4.57
CA LEU A 135 -16.29 -8.74 3.28
C LEU A 135 -16.25 -9.79 2.15
N GLU A 136 -15.20 -10.59 2.07
CA GLU A 136 -15.03 -11.66 1.07
C GLU A 136 -16.16 -12.70 1.11
N LYS A 137 -16.71 -13.01 2.29
CA LYS A 137 -17.90 -13.88 2.38
C LYS A 137 -19.18 -13.19 1.87
N SER A 138 -19.28 -11.87 2.03
CA SER A 138 -20.47 -11.07 1.67
C SER A 138 -20.60 -10.75 0.18
N ILE A 139 -19.56 -10.90 -0.65
CA ILE A 139 -19.64 -10.54 -2.07
C ILE A 139 -20.42 -11.57 -2.90
N VAL A 140 -20.52 -12.82 -2.43
CA VAL A 140 -21.25 -13.90 -3.10
C VAL A 140 -22.75 -13.55 -3.26
N GLU A 141 -23.31 -12.81 -2.31
CA GLU A 141 -24.72 -12.38 -2.31
C GLU A 141 -24.99 -11.14 -3.19
N LYS A 142 -23.93 -10.48 -3.68
CA LYS A 142 -24.03 -9.25 -4.49
C LYS A 142 -23.89 -9.60 -5.98
N PRO A 143 -24.33 -8.73 -6.92
CA PRO A 143 -23.99 -8.89 -8.33
C PRO A 143 -22.47 -8.99 -8.50
N HIS A 144 -22.00 -10.05 -9.17
CA HIS A 144 -20.59 -10.36 -9.34
C HIS A 144 -20.37 -11.17 -10.62
N LEU A 145 -19.10 -11.31 -11.01
CA LEU A 145 -18.62 -12.15 -12.10
C LEU A 145 -17.45 -13.00 -11.55
N ILE A 146 -17.27 -14.21 -12.07
CA ILE A 146 -16.24 -15.15 -11.60
C ILE A 146 -15.16 -15.29 -12.68
N VAL A 147 -13.91 -14.99 -12.32
CA VAL A 147 -12.71 -15.21 -13.13
C VAL A 147 -11.94 -16.39 -12.54
N GLY A 148 -11.98 -17.57 -13.15
CA GLY A 148 -11.41 -18.78 -12.57
C GLY A 148 -12.01 -19.11 -11.20
N ASN A 149 -11.25 -18.93 -10.13
CA ASN A 149 -11.67 -19.06 -8.72
C ASN A 149 -11.88 -17.71 -7.99
N VAL A 150 -11.66 -16.57 -8.65
CA VAL A 150 -11.76 -15.24 -8.06
C VAL A 150 -13.13 -14.62 -8.34
N ILE A 151 -13.80 -14.17 -7.28
CA ILE A 151 -15.05 -13.40 -7.39
C ILE A 151 -14.72 -11.91 -7.56
N VAL A 152 -15.10 -11.36 -8.70
CA VAL A 152 -15.05 -9.93 -9.02
C VAL A 152 -16.43 -9.33 -8.74
N PRO A 153 -16.61 -8.51 -7.69
CA PRO A 153 -17.90 -7.88 -7.44
C PRO A 153 -18.23 -6.90 -8.58
N ALA A 154 -19.51 -6.70 -8.90
CA ALA A 154 -19.90 -5.68 -9.87
C ALA A 154 -19.41 -4.29 -9.44
N THR A 155 -19.46 -3.98 -8.14
CA THR A 155 -18.99 -2.72 -7.55
C THR A 155 -18.13 -3.04 -6.32
N PRO A 156 -16.95 -2.43 -6.16
CA PRO A 156 -16.09 -2.62 -4.98
C PRO A 156 -16.77 -2.14 -3.68
N PRO A 157 -16.25 -2.54 -2.49
CA PRO A 157 -15.07 -3.38 -2.28
C PRO A 157 -15.36 -4.89 -2.32
N PRO A 158 -14.33 -5.74 -2.53
CA PRO A 158 -12.92 -5.38 -2.77
C PRO A 158 -12.67 -4.94 -4.21
N ILE A 159 -11.52 -4.30 -4.44
CA ILE A 159 -10.89 -4.21 -5.76
C ILE A 159 -9.96 -5.40 -5.90
N ARG A 160 -10.02 -6.07 -7.06
CA ARG A 160 -9.11 -7.13 -7.47
C ARG A 160 -7.92 -6.58 -8.25
N ILE A 161 -6.72 -7.06 -7.95
CA ILE A 161 -5.50 -6.65 -8.64
C ILE A 161 -5.20 -7.63 -9.78
N VAL A 162 -5.14 -7.11 -11.00
CA VAL A 162 -4.63 -7.83 -12.17
C VAL A 162 -3.18 -7.39 -12.35
N ALA A 163 -2.21 -8.31 -12.28
CA ALA A 163 -0.80 -7.97 -12.46
C ALA A 163 -0.28 -8.49 -13.80
N GLU A 164 0.36 -7.63 -14.58
CA GLU A 164 0.80 -7.94 -15.93
C GLU A 164 2.23 -8.53 -15.97
N ILE A 165 2.38 -9.65 -16.68
CA ILE A 165 3.63 -10.18 -17.19
C ILE A 165 3.77 -9.75 -18.65
N THR A 166 4.42 -8.62 -18.87
CA THR A 166 4.75 -8.10 -20.20
C THR A 166 5.73 -9.02 -20.95
N GLU A 167 5.59 -9.11 -22.27
CA GLU A 167 6.60 -9.69 -23.18
C GLU A 167 6.95 -11.16 -22.84
N ALA A 168 5.95 -11.96 -22.43
CA ALA A 168 6.12 -13.31 -21.91
C ALA A 168 6.81 -14.28 -22.90
N HIS A 169 6.68 -14.03 -24.21
CA HIS A 169 7.40 -14.76 -25.27
C HIS A 169 8.94 -14.74 -25.10
N MET A 170 9.50 -13.65 -24.54
CA MET A 170 10.95 -13.47 -24.31
C MET A 170 11.47 -14.19 -23.05
N LEU A 171 10.57 -14.71 -22.20
CA LEU A 171 10.93 -15.34 -20.95
C LEU A 171 11.15 -16.85 -21.12
N SER A 172 12.19 -17.36 -20.46
CA SER A 172 12.34 -18.80 -20.22
C SER A 172 11.33 -19.26 -19.16
N ARG A 173 10.94 -20.53 -19.14
CA ARG A 173 9.94 -21.06 -18.18
C ARG A 173 10.27 -20.70 -16.74
N ASP A 174 11.52 -20.88 -16.32
CA ASP A 174 11.97 -20.55 -14.95
C ASP A 174 11.84 -19.04 -14.62
N ARG A 175 12.15 -18.16 -15.58
CA ARG A 175 12.03 -16.71 -15.39
C ARG A 175 10.57 -16.25 -15.41
N LEU A 176 9.74 -16.88 -16.23
CA LEU A 176 8.31 -16.67 -16.32
C LEU A 176 7.62 -17.08 -15.01
N LEU A 177 7.84 -18.31 -14.53
CA LEU A 177 7.27 -18.81 -13.29
C LEU A 177 7.70 -17.96 -12.10
N LYS A 178 9.01 -17.70 -11.96
CA LYS A 178 9.53 -16.82 -10.89
C LYS A 178 8.96 -15.40 -10.93
N ARG A 179 8.62 -14.88 -12.13
CA ARG A 179 7.97 -13.57 -12.27
C ARG A 179 6.50 -13.63 -11.85
N ALA A 180 5.80 -14.69 -12.24
CA ALA A 180 4.41 -14.94 -11.86
C ALA A 180 4.27 -15.13 -10.34
N GLU A 181 5.06 -16.02 -9.74
CA GLU A 181 5.13 -16.22 -8.28
C GLU A 181 5.38 -14.92 -7.53
N LYS A 182 6.35 -14.10 -7.97
CA LYS A 182 6.62 -12.78 -7.38
C LYS A 182 5.37 -11.88 -7.37
N LEU A 183 4.62 -11.83 -8.48
CA LEU A 183 3.42 -11.00 -8.59
C LEU A 183 2.27 -11.53 -7.72
N VAL A 184 2.15 -12.85 -7.56
CA VAL A 184 1.19 -13.48 -6.63
C VAL A 184 1.56 -13.21 -5.17
N ASP A 185 2.84 -13.30 -4.81
CA ASP A 185 3.38 -12.91 -3.48
C ASP A 185 3.17 -11.40 -3.18
N GLU A 186 3.13 -10.57 -4.23
CA GLU A 186 2.78 -9.15 -4.17
C GLU A 186 1.27 -8.90 -4.30
N GLY A 187 0.45 -9.97 -4.37
CA GLY A 187 -1.01 -9.99 -4.31
C GLY A 187 -1.73 -9.56 -5.56
N ALA A 188 -1.25 -10.01 -6.72
CA ALA A 188 -2.12 -10.23 -7.86
C ALA A 188 -3.23 -11.22 -7.48
N ASP A 189 -4.50 -10.81 -7.56
CA ASP A 189 -5.63 -11.75 -7.55
C ASP A 189 -5.66 -12.54 -8.88
N ILE A 190 -5.26 -11.89 -9.99
CA ILE A 190 -5.25 -12.44 -11.35
C ILE A 190 -3.92 -12.06 -12.04
N LEU A 191 -3.35 -12.96 -12.83
CA LEU A 191 -2.19 -12.63 -13.68
C LEU A 191 -2.62 -12.37 -15.12
N SER A 192 -2.27 -11.21 -15.68
CA SER A 192 -2.36 -10.95 -17.12
C SER A 192 -1.05 -11.33 -17.80
N VAL A 193 -1.10 -11.97 -18.97
CA VAL A 193 0.08 -12.42 -19.72
C VAL A 193 0.08 -11.79 -21.11
N GLY A 194 0.97 -10.82 -21.31
CA GLY A 194 1.09 -10.06 -22.55
C GLY A 194 2.16 -10.58 -23.51
N PHE A 195 1.87 -10.49 -24.80
CA PHE A 195 2.74 -10.94 -25.89
C PHE A 195 3.23 -9.74 -26.74
N GLU A 196 3.82 -10.00 -27.91
CA GLU A 196 4.34 -8.93 -28.77
C GLU A 196 3.20 -8.19 -29.49
N ALA A 197 3.22 -6.87 -29.48
CA ALA A 197 2.18 -6.09 -30.15
C ALA A 197 2.28 -6.21 -31.68
N GLY A 198 1.24 -6.75 -32.31
CA GLY A 198 1.10 -6.81 -33.77
C GLY A 198 1.78 -8.00 -34.46
N ILE A 199 2.51 -8.85 -33.74
CA ILE A 199 3.11 -10.10 -34.24
C ILE A 199 2.48 -11.27 -33.50
N SER A 200 1.99 -12.28 -34.22
CA SER A 200 1.26 -13.41 -33.62
C SER A 200 2.20 -14.55 -33.23
N HIS A 201 2.14 -14.93 -31.95
CA HIS A 201 2.97 -15.94 -31.28
C HIS A 201 2.14 -17.17 -30.85
N VAL A 202 1.16 -17.59 -31.65
CA VAL A 202 0.12 -18.61 -31.35
C VAL A 202 0.61 -19.82 -30.53
N GLU A 203 1.66 -20.51 -30.98
CA GLU A 203 2.17 -21.69 -30.25
C GLU A 203 2.79 -21.31 -28.91
N ARG A 204 3.50 -20.19 -28.85
CA ARG A 204 4.11 -19.70 -27.61
C ARG A 204 3.05 -19.26 -26.60
N VAL A 205 1.94 -18.66 -27.06
CA VAL A 205 0.77 -18.35 -26.22
C VAL A 205 0.21 -19.65 -25.63
N ARG A 206 -0.05 -20.66 -26.47
CA ARG A 206 -0.60 -21.95 -26.05
C ARG A 206 0.30 -22.69 -25.04
N GLU A 207 1.61 -22.70 -25.27
CA GLU A 207 2.61 -23.23 -24.32
C GLU A 207 2.59 -22.49 -22.98
N THR A 208 2.59 -21.15 -23.03
CA THR A 208 2.74 -20.27 -21.87
C THR A 208 1.54 -20.37 -20.95
N ILE A 209 0.32 -20.31 -21.50
CA ILE A 209 -0.93 -20.41 -20.73
C ILE A 209 -1.05 -21.80 -20.09
N ARG A 210 -0.81 -22.89 -20.84
CA ARG A 210 -0.85 -24.25 -20.29
C ARG A 210 0.15 -24.45 -19.15
N PHE A 211 1.37 -23.95 -19.30
CA PHE A 211 2.40 -24.04 -18.27
C PHE A 211 1.98 -23.28 -17.00
N LEU A 212 1.58 -22.01 -17.11
CA LEU A 212 1.15 -21.23 -15.94
C LEU A 212 -0.09 -21.82 -15.26
N LYS A 213 -1.05 -22.35 -16.01
CA LYS A 213 -2.24 -23.05 -15.47
C LYS A 213 -1.93 -24.38 -14.78
N GLN A 214 -0.77 -24.99 -15.03
CA GLN A 214 -0.30 -26.20 -14.36
C GLN A 214 0.43 -25.88 -13.05
N GLU A 215 1.25 -24.81 -13.04
CA GLU A 215 2.08 -24.44 -11.89
C GLU A 215 1.34 -23.55 -10.86
N LEU A 216 0.30 -22.80 -11.27
CA LEU A 216 -0.34 -21.77 -10.43
C LEU A 216 -1.85 -21.97 -10.27
N SER A 217 -2.34 -21.62 -9.07
CA SER A 217 -3.77 -21.67 -8.71
C SER A 217 -4.51 -20.34 -8.89
N VAL A 218 -3.81 -19.26 -9.24
CA VAL A 218 -4.43 -17.96 -9.59
C VAL A 218 -4.97 -18.00 -11.02
N PRO A 219 -6.04 -17.26 -11.34
CA PRO A 219 -6.53 -17.17 -12.71
C PRO A 219 -5.50 -16.50 -13.63
N ILE A 220 -5.41 -17.01 -14.86
CA ILE A 220 -4.51 -16.52 -15.90
C ILE A 220 -5.35 -15.88 -17.02
N ALA A 221 -5.16 -14.59 -17.23
CA ALA A 221 -5.74 -13.83 -18.32
C ALA A 221 -4.74 -13.68 -19.48
N VAL A 222 -5.23 -13.68 -20.73
CA VAL A 222 -4.41 -13.36 -21.92
C VAL A 222 -4.54 -11.89 -22.28
N ASP A 223 -3.39 -11.22 -22.47
CA ASP A 223 -3.31 -9.86 -23.01
C ASP A 223 -2.91 -9.89 -24.48
N SER A 224 -3.93 -9.90 -25.35
CA SER A 224 -3.77 -9.78 -26.79
C SER A 224 -5.08 -9.29 -27.42
N ILE A 225 -4.94 -8.51 -28.50
CA ILE A 225 -6.03 -8.13 -29.40
C ILE A 225 -6.08 -9.02 -30.66
N ILE A 226 -5.09 -9.91 -30.86
CA ILE A 226 -4.93 -10.72 -32.07
C ILE A 226 -5.85 -11.95 -31.99
N PRO A 227 -6.83 -12.14 -32.90
CA PRO A 227 -7.81 -13.22 -32.80
C PRO A 227 -7.22 -14.63 -32.68
N SER A 228 -6.13 -14.94 -33.40
CA SER A 228 -5.46 -16.26 -33.34
C SER A 228 -4.81 -16.55 -31.99
N GLU A 229 -4.31 -15.52 -31.30
CA GLU A 229 -3.73 -15.67 -29.95
C GLU A 229 -4.81 -15.83 -28.89
N ILE A 230 -5.88 -15.02 -28.97
CA ILE A 230 -7.05 -15.13 -28.10
C ILE A 230 -7.60 -16.56 -28.17
N ILE A 231 -7.87 -17.08 -29.38
CA ILE A 231 -8.39 -18.44 -29.57
C ILE A 231 -7.45 -19.48 -28.95
N ALA A 232 -6.14 -19.42 -29.25
CA ALA A 232 -5.18 -20.38 -28.74
C ALA A 232 -4.97 -20.33 -27.21
N ALA A 233 -5.13 -19.15 -26.59
CA ALA A 233 -5.10 -18.98 -25.15
C ALA A 233 -6.34 -19.59 -24.47
N VAL A 234 -7.52 -19.43 -25.06
CA VAL A 234 -8.76 -20.03 -24.55
C VAL A 234 -8.73 -21.55 -24.69
N GLU A 235 -8.28 -22.08 -25.84
CA GLU A 235 -7.98 -23.50 -26.04
C GLU A 235 -6.90 -24.06 -25.09
N ALA A 236 -6.06 -23.18 -24.53
CA ALA A 236 -5.04 -23.51 -23.54
C ALA A 236 -5.56 -23.44 -22.08
N GLY A 237 -6.78 -22.95 -21.85
CA GLY A 237 -7.39 -22.84 -20.52
C GLY A 237 -7.20 -21.49 -19.82
N ALA A 238 -7.04 -20.39 -20.56
CA ALA A 238 -7.08 -19.05 -19.99
C ALA A 238 -8.46 -18.77 -19.34
N ASP A 239 -8.44 -18.12 -18.17
CA ASP A 239 -9.64 -17.82 -17.38
C ASP A 239 -10.32 -16.50 -17.77
N MET A 240 -9.63 -15.63 -18.53
CA MET A 240 -10.13 -14.32 -18.97
C MET A 240 -9.38 -13.81 -20.21
N VAL A 241 -10.02 -12.96 -21.02
CA VAL A 241 -9.39 -12.20 -22.12
C VAL A 241 -9.38 -10.71 -21.79
N MET A 242 -8.21 -10.06 -21.89
CA MET A 242 -8.00 -8.68 -21.43
C MET A 242 -8.45 -7.57 -22.40
N SER A 243 -8.72 -7.84 -23.67
CA SER A 243 -9.18 -6.80 -24.61
C SER A 243 -9.92 -7.33 -25.82
N LEU A 244 -11.23 -7.11 -25.83
CA LEU A 244 -12.04 -7.11 -27.05
C LEU A 244 -12.33 -5.67 -27.50
N GLU A 245 -12.17 -5.42 -28.79
CA GLU A 245 -12.37 -4.15 -29.48
C GLU A 245 -13.15 -4.35 -30.79
N ALA A 246 -13.69 -3.28 -31.37
CA ALA A 246 -14.61 -3.31 -32.52
C ALA A 246 -14.09 -4.01 -33.80
N SER A 247 -12.79 -4.36 -33.89
CA SER A 247 -12.26 -5.18 -34.98
C SER A 247 -12.17 -6.68 -34.68
N ASN A 248 -12.23 -7.11 -33.41
CA ASN A 248 -11.94 -8.49 -33.02
C ASN A 248 -13.12 -9.25 -32.38
N ILE A 249 -14.14 -8.56 -31.83
CA ILE A 249 -15.31 -9.16 -31.15
C ILE A 249 -15.92 -10.30 -31.96
N GLU A 250 -16.44 -10.03 -33.16
CA GLU A 250 -17.09 -11.03 -34.04
C GLU A 250 -16.21 -12.28 -34.27
N LYS A 251 -14.90 -12.07 -34.45
CA LYS A 251 -13.95 -13.12 -34.83
C LYS A 251 -13.70 -14.12 -33.70
N VAL A 252 -13.79 -13.68 -32.45
CA VAL A 252 -13.47 -14.51 -31.27
C VAL A 252 -14.69 -14.85 -30.41
N ALA A 253 -15.83 -14.16 -30.57
CA ALA A 253 -17.02 -14.29 -29.74
C ALA A 253 -17.42 -15.75 -29.43
N LYS A 254 -17.50 -16.60 -30.46
CA LYS A 254 -17.89 -18.02 -30.32
C LYS A 254 -16.96 -18.88 -29.46
N TYR A 255 -15.76 -18.40 -29.14
CA TYR A 255 -14.79 -19.08 -28.27
C TYR A 255 -14.83 -18.55 -26.83
N VAL A 256 -15.28 -17.30 -26.63
CA VAL A 256 -15.17 -16.58 -25.35
C VAL A 256 -16.49 -16.49 -24.57
N THR A 257 -17.58 -17.11 -25.05
CA THR A 257 -18.90 -17.08 -24.39
C THR A 257 -18.85 -17.55 -22.93
N GLU A 258 -17.98 -18.51 -22.62
CA GLU A 258 -17.90 -19.12 -21.30
C GLU A 258 -16.90 -18.47 -20.32
N ILE A 259 -16.07 -17.54 -20.77
CA ILE A 259 -15.08 -16.87 -19.91
C ILE A 259 -15.32 -15.36 -19.86
N PRO A 260 -14.92 -14.70 -18.76
CA PRO A 260 -14.87 -13.25 -18.71
C PRO A 260 -14.03 -12.62 -19.82
N VAL A 261 -14.53 -11.51 -20.36
CA VAL A 261 -13.81 -10.67 -21.32
C VAL A 261 -13.85 -9.23 -20.88
N VAL A 262 -12.74 -8.52 -21.05
CA VAL A 262 -12.67 -7.07 -20.89
C VAL A 262 -12.93 -6.43 -22.26
N VAL A 263 -13.98 -5.64 -22.37
CA VAL A 263 -14.33 -4.88 -23.58
C VAL A 263 -13.81 -3.45 -23.42
N ILE A 264 -13.00 -2.99 -24.37
CA ILE A 264 -12.29 -1.71 -24.29
C ILE A 264 -12.91 -0.62 -25.17
N ALA A 265 -12.74 0.64 -24.77
CA ALA A 265 -13.16 1.84 -25.53
C ALA A 265 -12.20 2.18 -26.70
N TYR A 266 -11.96 1.19 -27.57
CA TYR A 266 -11.02 1.28 -28.69
C TYR A 266 -11.66 0.73 -29.97
N ASP A 267 -11.21 1.22 -31.12
CA ASP A 267 -11.53 0.66 -32.44
C ASP A 267 -10.31 0.85 -33.34
N SER A 268 -9.61 -0.23 -33.68
CA SER A 268 -8.39 -0.17 -34.49
C SER A 268 -8.61 0.34 -35.92
N LYS A 269 -9.87 0.42 -36.38
CA LYS A 269 -10.25 0.98 -37.69
C LYS A 269 -10.39 2.50 -37.66
N LEU A 270 -10.48 3.13 -36.48
CA LEU A 270 -10.63 4.58 -36.36
C LEU A 270 -9.28 5.30 -36.50
N PRO A 271 -9.19 6.38 -37.30
CA PRO A 271 -7.96 7.16 -37.47
C PRO A 271 -7.57 7.96 -36.22
N VAL A 272 -8.54 8.24 -35.34
CA VAL A 272 -8.34 8.95 -34.07
C VAL A 272 -9.21 8.29 -33.01
N GLN A 273 -8.59 7.87 -31.91
CA GLN A 273 -9.28 7.29 -30.76
C GLN A 273 -10.02 8.36 -29.94
N PRO A 274 -11.12 8.02 -29.25
CA PRO A 274 -11.96 8.98 -28.51
C PRO A 274 -11.19 9.66 -27.36
N LYS A 275 -11.44 10.96 -27.13
CA LYS A 275 -10.69 11.76 -26.14
C LYS A 275 -11.55 12.42 -25.08
N THR A 276 -12.81 12.72 -25.39
CA THR A 276 -13.77 13.20 -24.40
C THR A 276 -14.43 12.04 -23.66
N ALA A 277 -14.95 12.31 -22.46
CA ALA A 277 -15.64 11.32 -21.66
C ALA A 277 -16.84 10.71 -22.40
N GLU A 278 -17.57 11.54 -23.14
CA GLU A 278 -18.76 11.18 -23.93
C GLU A 278 -18.41 10.28 -25.13
N GLU A 279 -17.32 10.58 -25.85
CA GLU A 279 -16.86 9.74 -26.98
C GLU A 279 -16.37 8.37 -26.49
N LYS A 280 -15.57 8.34 -25.41
CA LYS A 280 -15.08 7.08 -24.81
C LYS A 280 -16.24 6.22 -24.33
N PHE A 281 -17.18 6.84 -23.61
CA PHE A 281 -18.41 6.18 -23.15
C PHE A 281 -19.24 5.63 -24.31
N LYS A 282 -19.48 6.40 -25.38
CA LYS A 282 -20.25 5.94 -26.55
C LYS A 282 -19.56 4.79 -27.30
N LEU A 283 -18.24 4.85 -27.48
CA LEU A 283 -17.53 3.76 -28.15
C LEU A 283 -17.55 2.48 -27.30
N LEU A 284 -17.34 2.60 -25.99
CA LEU A 284 -17.47 1.47 -25.07
C LEU A 284 -18.88 0.87 -25.06
N GLU A 285 -19.91 1.71 -24.99
CA GLU A 285 -21.32 1.28 -25.03
C GLU A 285 -21.65 0.54 -26.34
N LYS A 286 -21.16 1.03 -27.48
CA LYS A 286 -21.26 0.33 -28.77
C LYS A 286 -20.56 -1.03 -28.72
N ASN A 287 -19.31 -1.08 -28.29
CA ASN A 287 -18.51 -2.31 -28.27
C ASN A 287 -19.10 -3.36 -27.30
N VAL A 288 -19.62 -2.93 -26.15
CA VAL A 288 -20.35 -3.81 -25.20
C VAL A 288 -21.64 -4.32 -25.83
N GLY A 289 -22.39 -3.47 -26.56
CA GLY A 289 -23.57 -3.89 -27.31
C GLY A 289 -23.27 -4.91 -28.40
N GLU A 290 -22.17 -4.73 -29.14
CA GLU A 290 -21.68 -5.66 -30.17
C GLU A 290 -21.29 -7.02 -29.56
N ALA A 291 -20.56 -7.02 -28.44
CA ALA A 291 -20.22 -8.25 -27.70
C ALA A 291 -21.47 -9.03 -27.25
N LEU A 292 -22.47 -8.33 -26.70
CA LEU A 292 -23.76 -8.94 -26.31
C LEU A 292 -24.53 -9.50 -27.51
N GLN A 293 -24.53 -8.83 -28.66
CA GLN A 293 -25.16 -9.34 -29.90
C GLN A 293 -24.53 -10.64 -30.40
N HIS A 294 -23.25 -10.87 -30.10
CA HIS A 294 -22.55 -12.12 -30.39
C HIS A 294 -22.56 -13.14 -29.22
N ASN A 295 -23.46 -12.98 -28.24
CA ASN A 295 -23.65 -13.84 -27.06
C ASN A 295 -22.47 -13.87 -26.08
N VAL A 296 -21.66 -12.80 -26.04
CA VAL A 296 -20.58 -12.64 -25.06
C VAL A 296 -21.12 -11.88 -23.85
N GLU A 297 -21.66 -12.60 -22.86
CA GLU A 297 -22.38 -12.01 -21.72
C GLU A 297 -21.48 -11.67 -20.52
N LYS A 298 -20.35 -12.36 -20.36
CA LYS A 298 -19.44 -12.26 -19.20
C LYS A 298 -18.51 -11.04 -19.34
N ILE A 299 -19.09 -9.84 -19.46
CA ILE A 299 -18.38 -8.60 -19.77
C ILE A 299 -17.85 -7.90 -18.52
N ILE A 300 -16.59 -7.45 -18.61
CA ILE A 300 -15.97 -6.40 -17.81
C ILE A 300 -15.74 -5.22 -18.76
N ALA A 301 -15.95 -3.97 -18.31
CA ALA A 301 -15.82 -2.80 -19.18
C ALA A 301 -14.61 -1.93 -18.83
N ASP A 302 -13.87 -1.44 -19.84
CA ASP A 302 -12.74 -0.54 -19.66
C ASP A 302 -12.78 0.66 -20.65
N PRO A 303 -13.20 1.86 -20.19
CA PRO A 303 -13.04 3.15 -20.88
C PRO A 303 -11.64 3.55 -21.34
N ILE A 304 -10.60 2.81 -20.92
CA ILE A 304 -9.17 3.10 -21.03
C ILE A 304 -8.78 4.39 -20.29
N LEU A 305 -8.04 4.24 -19.19
CA LEU A 305 -7.39 5.36 -18.52
C LEU A 305 -6.22 5.88 -19.37
N ASP A 306 -6.36 7.06 -19.97
CA ASP A 306 -5.28 7.67 -20.74
C ASP A 306 -4.17 8.28 -19.84
N PRO A 307 -2.92 8.38 -20.32
CA PRO A 307 -1.83 9.05 -19.60
C PRO A 307 -2.14 10.50 -19.26
N ILE A 308 -1.59 11.02 -18.15
CA ILE A 308 -1.95 12.36 -17.60
C ILE A 308 -1.87 13.48 -18.65
N ASN A 309 -0.86 13.46 -19.53
CA ASN A 309 -0.59 14.48 -20.55
C ASN A 309 -1.43 14.38 -21.84
N SER A 310 -2.28 13.36 -22.00
CA SER A 310 -3.08 13.09 -23.20
C SER A 310 -4.15 14.14 -23.56
N LYS A 311 -4.41 15.09 -22.64
CA LYS A 311 -5.62 15.94 -22.54
C LYS A 311 -6.91 15.16 -22.20
N SER A 312 -6.85 13.84 -22.04
CA SER A 312 -8.01 12.96 -21.86
C SER A 312 -7.94 12.03 -20.64
N SER A 313 -6.91 12.12 -19.79
CA SER A 313 -6.79 11.38 -18.53
C SER A 313 -7.99 11.60 -17.58
N PHE A 314 -8.28 12.86 -17.25
CA PHE A 314 -9.45 13.22 -16.45
C PHE A 314 -10.77 12.91 -17.17
N GLN A 315 -10.81 13.05 -18.51
CA GLN A 315 -11.96 12.64 -19.33
C GLN A 315 -12.21 11.12 -19.26
N SER A 316 -11.14 10.32 -19.15
CA SER A 316 -11.22 8.87 -18.95
C SER A 316 -11.84 8.55 -17.59
N LEU A 317 -11.39 9.21 -16.52
CA LEU A 317 -12.02 9.10 -15.19
C LEU A 317 -13.52 9.46 -15.20
N LEU A 318 -13.90 10.51 -15.94
CA LEU A 318 -15.33 10.81 -16.16
C LEU A 318 -16.03 9.69 -16.96
N ALA A 319 -15.41 9.10 -17.97
CA ALA A 319 -16.00 8.00 -18.74
C ALA A 319 -16.26 6.77 -17.87
N TYR A 320 -15.35 6.40 -16.96
CA TYR A 320 -15.61 5.37 -15.94
C TYR A 320 -16.82 5.72 -15.07
N TYR A 321 -16.90 6.95 -14.56
CA TYR A 321 -18.02 7.39 -13.73
C TYR A 321 -19.37 7.38 -14.48
N ILE A 322 -19.40 7.88 -15.72
CA ILE A 322 -20.59 7.88 -16.59
C ILE A 322 -21.04 6.45 -16.89
N PHE A 323 -20.11 5.60 -17.33
CA PHE A 323 -20.42 4.20 -17.64
C PHE A 323 -20.93 3.47 -16.41
N LYS A 324 -20.27 3.60 -15.26
CA LYS A 324 -20.66 2.91 -14.02
C LYS A 324 -22.04 3.32 -13.52
N LYS A 325 -22.38 4.61 -13.65
CA LYS A 325 -23.69 5.14 -13.29
C LYS A 325 -24.80 4.58 -14.17
N LYS A 326 -24.54 4.32 -15.45
CA LYS A 326 -25.52 3.71 -16.38
C LYS A 326 -25.58 2.19 -16.27
N TYR A 327 -24.45 1.53 -16.04
CA TYR A 327 -24.30 0.08 -15.99
C TYR A 327 -23.77 -0.42 -14.63
N PRO A 328 -24.50 -0.21 -13.52
CA PRO A 328 -24.01 -0.50 -12.16
C PRO A 328 -23.71 -1.99 -11.92
N LYS A 329 -24.30 -2.90 -12.71
CA LYS A 329 -24.08 -4.36 -12.60
C LYS A 329 -22.86 -4.88 -13.38
N ILE A 330 -22.30 -4.09 -14.29
CA ILE A 330 -21.11 -4.48 -15.06
C ILE A 330 -19.86 -4.12 -14.22
N PRO A 331 -18.95 -5.06 -13.94
CA PRO A 331 -17.65 -4.74 -13.34
C PRO A 331 -16.81 -3.91 -14.31
N MET A 332 -15.94 -3.04 -13.79
CA MET A 332 -14.98 -2.30 -14.63
C MET A 332 -13.55 -2.63 -14.27
N LEU A 333 -12.66 -2.57 -15.27
CA LEU A 333 -11.21 -2.68 -15.12
C LEU A 333 -10.56 -1.34 -15.43
N MET A 334 -9.54 -0.93 -14.65
CA MET A 334 -8.75 0.28 -14.91
C MET A 334 -7.25 -0.04 -14.96
N GLY A 335 -6.63 0.17 -16.12
CA GLY A 335 -5.18 0.12 -16.28
C GLY A 335 -4.47 1.35 -15.70
N ILE A 336 -3.99 1.26 -14.46
CA ILE A 336 -3.27 2.37 -13.81
C ILE A 336 -1.84 2.53 -14.32
N GLY A 337 -1.29 1.50 -14.99
CA GLY A 337 0.02 1.52 -15.64
C GLY A 337 0.22 2.72 -16.58
N ASN A 338 -0.81 3.08 -17.36
CA ASN A 338 -0.82 4.23 -18.27
C ASN A 338 -0.54 5.57 -17.59
N VAL A 339 -0.74 5.65 -16.27
CA VAL A 339 -0.38 6.82 -15.46
C VAL A 339 0.91 6.56 -14.68
N VAL A 340 1.03 5.43 -13.99
CA VAL A 340 2.09 5.17 -13.00
C VAL A 340 3.47 4.94 -13.64
N GLU A 341 3.52 4.30 -14.82
CA GLU A 341 4.75 4.17 -15.59
C GLU A 341 5.17 5.50 -16.24
N LEU A 342 4.19 6.34 -16.60
CA LEU A 342 4.39 7.60 -17.32
C LEU A 342 4.35 8.84 -16.40
N LEU A 343 4.66 8.64 -15.11
CA LEU A 343 4.69 9.68 -14.07
C LEU A 343 5.93 9.53 -13.18
N ASP A 344 6.85 10.49 -13.25
CA ASP A 344 8.07 10.53 -12.43
C ASP A 344 7.78 11.01 -10.99
N ALA A 345 7.07 10.18 -10.24
CA ALA A 345 6.79 10.32 -8.81
C ALA A 345 6.92 8.96 -8.09
N ASP A 346 6.96 8.99 -6.75
CA ASP A 346 6.88 7.81 -5.90
C ASP A 346 5.60 7.02 -6.23
N THR A 347 5.76 5.85 -6.85
CA THR A 347 4.68 4.96 -7.33
C THR A 347 3.71 4.64 -6.21
N VAL A 348 4.24 4.43 -5.02
CA VAL A 348 3.62 4.40 -3.70
C VAL A 348 2.41 5.34 -3.57
N GLY A 349 2.60 6.63 -3.84
CA GLY A 349 1.56 7.65 -3.72
C GLY A 349 0.61 7.67 -4.92
N SER A 350 1.12 7.40 -6.11
CA SER A 350 0.35 7.36 -7.36
C SER A 350 -0.62 6.16 -7.40
N ASN A 351 -0.12 4.96 -7.09
CA ASN A 351 -0.90 3.73 -6.93
C ASN A 351 -1.96 3.92 -5.84
N ALA A 352 -1.58 4.47 -4.67
CA ALA A 352 -2.53 4.76 -3.61
C ALA A 352 -3.67 5.69 -4.08
N LEU A 353 -3.34 6.82 -4.71
CA LEU A 353 -4.34 7.79 -5.16
C LEU A 353 -5.26 7.21 -6.25
N LEU A 354 -4.71 6.53 -7.25
CA LEU A 354 -5.48 5.98 -8.36
C LEU A 354 -6.40 4.84 -7.90
N VAL A 355 -5.96 3.96 -7.00
CA VAL A 355 -6.80 2.90 -6.45
C VAL A 355 -7.91 3.45 -5.56
N MET A 356 -7.69 4.56 -4.84
CA MET A 356 -8.75 5.24 -4.10
C MET A 356 -9.80 5.86 -5.03
N LEU A 357 -9.37 6.51 -6.11
CA LEU A 357 -10.28 7.05 -7.13
C LEU A 357 -11.05 5.93 -7.86
N ALA A 358 -10.39 4.81 -8.16
CA ALA A 358 -11.01 3.62 -8.72
C ALA A 358 -12.11 3.07 -7.78
N ALA A 359 -11.84 3.01 -6.47
CA ALA A 359 -12.81 2.57 -5.47
C ALA A 359 -14.02 3.52 -5.35
N GLU A 360 -13.78 4.83 -5.37
CA GLU A 360 -14.84 5.85 -5.32
C GLU A 360 -15.73 5.83 -6.58
N ILE A 361 -15.12 5.66 -7.75
CA ILE A 361 -15.84 5.55 -9.04
C ILE A 361 -16.62 4.24 -9.15
N GLY A 362 -16.17 3.17 -8.47
CA GLY A 362 -16.79 1.85 -8.51
C GLY A 362 -16.15 0.87 -9.53
N VAL A 363 -14.86 1.02 -9.80
CA VAL A 363 -14.03 0.07 -10.56
C VAL A 363 -13.71 -1.16 -9.71
N SER A 364 -13.86 -2.36 -10.25
CA SER A 364 -13.65 -3.61 -9.48
C SER A 364 -12.31 -4.29 -9.73
N LEU A 365 -11.65 -3.99 -10.85
CA LEU A 365 -10.38 -4.55 -11.26
C LEU A 365 -9.39 -3.43 -11.53
N VAL A 366 -8.17 -3.54 -11.01
CA VAL A 366 -7.09 -2.60 -11.32
C VAL A 366 -5.95 -3.38 -11.97
N LEU A 367 -5.64 -3.03 -13.22
CA LEU A 367 -4.52 -3.61 -13.95
C LEU A 367 -3.25 -2.81 -13.65
N VAL A 368 -2.24 -3.54 -13.18
CA VAL A 368 -0.95 -3.03 -12.72
C VAL A 368 0.16 -3.67 -13.52
N VAL A 369 1.08 -2.84 -14.00
CA VAL A 369 2.29 -3.26 -14.70
C VAL A 369 3.52 -2.80 -13.90
N GLU A 370 4.59 -3.58 -14.02
CA GLU A 370 5.87 -3.33 -13.36
C GLU A 370 7.01 -3.40 -14.40
N LYS A 371 6.90 -2.61 -15.46
CA LYS A 371 7.85 -2.57 -16.58
C LYS A 371 9.09 -1.75 -16.22
N SER A 372 8.92 -0.56 -15.65
CA SER A 372 10.08 0.28 -15.25
C SER A 372 10.68 -0.14 -13.91
N CYS A 373 11.97 0.16 -13.71
CA CYS A 373 12.66 -0.04 -12.42
C CYS A 373 11.96 0.68 -11.24
N LYS A 374 11.29 1.80 -11.53
CA LYS A 374 10.53 2.63 -10.58
C LYS A 374 9.21 1.95 -10.21
N ALA A 375 8.44 1.48 -11.20
CA ALA A 375 7.15 0.82 -11.00
C ALA A 375 7.24 -0.57 -10.34
N GLN A 376 8.42 -1.11 -10.11
CA GLN A 376 8.55 -2.43 -9.51
C GLN A 376 8.34 -2.42 -7.98
N GLY A 377 7.31 -3.13 -7.55
CA GLY A 377 6.62 -2.95 -6.28
C GLY A 377 5.19 -2.42 -6.47
N SER A 378 4.78 -2.00 -7.68
CA SER A 378 3.43 -1.45 -7.91
C SER A 378 2.32 -2.45 -7.65
N THR A 379 2.53 -3.75 -7.91
CA THR A 379 1.53 -4.78 -7.61
C THR A 379 1.25 -4.83 -6.11
N TYR A 380 2.32 -4.84 -5.29
CA TYR A 380 2.24 -4.71 -3.84
C TYR A 380 1.57 -3.40 -3.42
N GLU A 381 1.98 -2.26 -3.99
CA GLU A 381 1.44 -0.94 -3.62
C GLU A 381 -0.06 -0.83 -3.92
N ALA A 382 -0.51 -1.32 -5.08
CA ALA A 382 -1.91 -1.34 -5.48
C ALA A 382 -2.74 -2.29 -4.62
N ALA A 383 -2.23 -3.48 -4.30
CA ALA A 383 -2.92 -4.43 -3.40
C ALA A 383 -3.06 -3.88 -1.96
N VAL A 384 -2.05 -3.20 -1.41
CA VAL A 384 -2.20 -2.47 -0.14
C VAL A 384 -3.26 -1.37 -0.27
N ALA A 385 -3.24 -0.59 -1.34
CA ALA A 385 -4.22 0.48 -1.56
C ALA A 385 -5.66 -0.05 -1.69
N ALA A 386 -5.88 -1.18 -2.37
CA ALA A 386 -7.18 -1.82 -2.51
C ALA A 386 -7.75 -2.29 -1.16
N ARG A 387 -6.89 -2.85 -0.30
CA ARG A 387 -7.23 -3.24 1.08
C ARG A 387 -7.49 -2.01 1.96
N MET A 388 -6.73 -0.93 1.77
CA MET A 388 -6.92 0.35 2.47
C MET A 388 -8.25 1.01 2.09
N ALA A 389 -8.63 0.99 0.81
CA ALA A 389 -9.93 1.47 0.34
C ALA A 389 -11.08 0.62 0.92
N SER A 390 -10.91 -0.71 0.93
CA SER A 390 -11.88 -1.65 1.51
C SER A 390 -12.10 -1.40 3.01
N LEU A 391 -11.03 -1.22 3.78
CA LEU A 391 -11.11 -0.90 5.22
C LEU A 391 -11.72 0.48 5.48
N ALA A 392 -11.35 1.50 4.70
CA ALA A 392 -11.93 2.84 4.77
C ALA A 392 -13.46 2.80 4.58
N TRP A 393 -13.92 2.03 3.58
CA TRP A 393 -15.34 1.82 3.29
C TRP A 393 -16.05 1.08 4.43
N ILE A 394 -15.54 -0.06 4.90
CA ILE A 394 -16.15 -0.85 5.99
C ILE A 394 -16.25 -0.04 7.29
N LYS A 395 -15.21 0.72 7.63
CA LYS A 395 -15.17 1.54 8.85
C LYS A 395 -15.89 2.89 8.73
N ASN A 396 -16.33 3.27 7.52
CA ASN A 396 -16.87 4.59 7.19
C ASN A 396 -15.96 5.73 7.71
N SER A 397 -14.67 5.63 7.37
CA SER A 397 -13.61 6.54 7.82
C SER A 397 -12.67 6.88 6.66
N PRO A 398 -11.94 8.01 6.71
CA PRO A 398 -10.90 8.29 5.71
C PRO A 398 -9.86 7.16 5.61
N PRO A 399 -9.15 7.02 4.46
CA PRO A 399 -8.06 6.05 4.27
C PRO A 399 -6.78 6.49 5.01
N LYS A 400 -6.88 6.62 6.34
CA LYS A 400 -5.86 7.18 7.21
C LYS A 400 -5.91 6.50 8.57
N ASP A 401 -4.74 6.15 9.10
CA ASP A 401 -4.58 5.56 10.43
C ASP A 401 -5.42 4.27 10.61
N LEU A 402 -5.54 3.50 9.52
CA LEU A 402 -6.28 2.23 9.45
C LEU A 402 -5.47 1.01 9.90
N GLY A 403 -4.23 1.18 10.37
CA GLY A 403 -3.30 0.08 10.67
C GLY A 403 -2.52 -0.46 9.46
N ILE A 404 -2.71 0.11 8.26
CA ILE A 404 -1.85 -0.12 7.08
C ILE A 404 -1.52 1.22 6.43
N ASP A 405 -0.35 1.33 5.81
CA ASP A 405 0.08 2.53 5.08
C ASP A 405 1.03 2.24 3.90
N LEU A 406 1.32 3.31 3.18
CA LEU A 406 2.23 3.36 2.05
C LEU A 406 3.25 4.50 2.28
N LEU A 407 3.96 4.48 3.40
CA LEU A 407 5.11 5.35 3.67
C LEU A 407 6.41 4.57 3.47
N ILE A 408 7.29 5.04 2.57
CA ILE A 408 8.55 4.34 2.22
C ILE A 408 9.82 5.05 2.69
N LEU A 409 9.85 6.39 2.65
CA LEU A 409 11.07 7.19 2.94
C LEU A 409 10.78 8.38 3.88
N LYS A 410 9.71 8.31 4.68
CA LYS A 410 9.23 9.45 5.47
C LYS A 410 8.65 9.00 6.79
N ASP A 411 9.12 9.61 7.88
CA ASP A 411 8.42 9.56 9.15
C ASP A 411 7.09 10.30 9.08
N LYS A 412 6.10 9.73 9.75
CA LYS A 412 4.75 10.28 9.86
C LYS A 412 4.68 11.56 10.72
N ARG A 413 5.75 11.90 11.48
CA ARG A 413 5.89 13.02 12.46
C ARG A 413 7.39 13.42 12.63
N ARG A 414 7.73 14.68 13.02
CA ARG A 414 9.11 15.27 13.09
C ARG A 414 9.54 15.80 14.50
N ILE A 415 10.81 16.22 14.67
CA ILE A 415 11.53 16.70 15.91
C ILE A 415 12.64 17.76 15.51
N GLU A 416 13.17 18.67 16.38
CA GLU A 416 13.98 19.92 16.04
C GLU A 416 15.30 20.25 16.85
N THR A 417 16.24 21.12 16.32
CA THR A 417 17.53 21.65 16.94
C THR A 417 18.20 22.94 16.27
N PRO A 418 19.01 23.83 16.95
CA PRO A 418 19.68 25.08 16.39
C PRO A 418 21.22 25.37 16.69
N LEU A 419 21.88 26.45 16.13
CA LEU A 419 23.34 26.86 16.23
C LEU A 419 23.69 28.41 15.95
N ASP A 420 24.96 28.88 16.08
CA ASP A 420 25.50 30.30 15.90
C ASP A 420 26.90 30.40 15.18
N THR A 421 27.29 31.53 14.53
CA THR A 421 28.38 31.61 13.49
C THR A 421 29.19 32.94 13.24
N GLU A 422 29.22 33.97 14.07
CA GLU A 422 29.89 35.26 13.70
C GLU A 422 31.46 35.21 13.68
N GLY A 423 32.11 35.74 12.62
CA GLY A 423 33.56 36.08 12.61
C GLY A 423 34.60 35.12 11.98
N ALA A 424 34.22 34.12 11.18
CA ALA A 424 35.13 33.07 10.67
C ALA A 424 35.71 33.27 9.23
N GLU A 425 36.90 32.71 8.95
CA GLU A 425 37.58 32.67 7.63
C GLU A 425 37.28 31.37 6.83
N VAL A 426 37.42 31.37 5.49
CA VAL A 426 36.92 30.31 4.58
C VAL A 426 37.94 29.92 3.48
N VAL A 427 38.15 28.61 3.24
CA VAL A 427 39.16 28.02 2.30
C VAL A 427 38.59 26.79 1.52
N VAL A 428 39.21 26.37 0.40
CA VAL A 428 38.71 25.34 -0.57
C VAL A 428 39.80 24.30 -0.98
N ALA A 429 39.45 23.05 -1.34
CA ALA A 429 40.38 21.88 -1.48
C ALA A 429 40.33 21.08 -2.83
N GLN A 430 41.32 20.18 -3.09
CA GLN A 430 41.51 19.38 -4.35
C GLN A 430 41.92 17.89 -4.12
N ARG A 431 42.01 17.05 -5.20
CA ARG A 431 42.07 15.55 -5.19
C ARG A 431 43.32 14.98 -5.93
N SER A 432 43.76 13.73 -5.66
CA SER A 432 44.97 13.09 -6.27
C SER A 432 44.81 11.61 -6.70
N GLU A 433 45.80 11.05 -7.42
CA GLU A 433 45.70 9.81 -8.23
C GLU A 433 46.59 8.60 -7.83
N LYS A 434 47.23 8.55 -6.66
CA LYS A 434 48.09 7.39 -6.29
C LYS A 434 47.29 6.09 -6.09
N GLU A 435 47.92 4.95 -6.44
CA GLU A 435 47.35 3.60 -6.24
C GLU A 435 47.14 3.20 -4.77
N TYR A 436 46.23 2.26 -4.55
CA TYR A 436 45.76 1.85 -3.22
C TYR A 436 46.66 0.74 -2.62
N GLU A 437 47.64 1.12 -1.80
CA GLU A 437 48.45 0.17 -1.04
C GLU A 437 47.67 -0.41 0.16
N LEU A 438 47.75 -1.73 0.36
CA LEU A 438 47.13 -2.42 1.50
C LEU A 438 47.85 -2.10 2.82
N ASP A 439 47.09 -1.93 3.90
CA ASP A 439 47.62 -1.60 5.22
C ASP A 439 48.49 -2.74 5.81
N PRO A 440 49.76 -2.48 6.17
CA PRO A 440 50.67 -3.46 6.76
C PRO A 440 50.18 -4.19 8.02
N LEU A 441 49.20 -3.64 8.74
CA LEU A 441 48.66 -4.26 9.96
C LEU A 441 47.50 -5.24 9.70
N GLY A 442 46.66 -5.02 8.68
CA GLY A 442 45.54 -5.91 8.35
C GLY A 442 44.36 -5.21 7.67
N VAL A 443 43.32 -6.00 7.36
CA VAL A 443 42.17 -5.56 6.54
C VAL A 443 40.85 -5.68 7.28
N PHE A 444 39.85 -4.94 6.81
CA PHE A 444 38.50 -4.91 7.34
C PHE A 444 37.46 -5.36 6.32
N LYS A 445 36.54 -6.22 6.75
CA LYS A 445 35.26 -6.44 6.04
C LYS A 445 34.17 -5.69 6.76
N ILE A 446 33.50 -4.81 6.01
CA ILE A 446 32.46 -3.91 6.49
C ILE A 446 31.12 -4.47 6.03
N ARG A 447 30.24 -4.80 6.97
CA ARG A 447 28.81 -4.95 6.67
C ARG A 447 28.05 -3.96 7.53
N VAL A 448 26.99 -3.38 6.98
CA VAL A 448 25.88 -3.00 7.86
C VAL A 448 25.33 -4.31 8.38
N ASN A 449 25.72 -4.62 9.59
CA ASN A 449 25.01 -5.59 10.39
C ASN A 449 23.82 -4.83 10.97
N TYR A 450 22.76 -4.73 10.15
CA TYR A 450 21.47 -4.19 10.57
C TYR A 450 20.93 -4.90 11.82
N ASP A 451 21.42 -6.12 12.11
CA ASP A 451 20.98 -7.01 13.19
C ASP A 451 21.52 -6.60 14.58
N GLU A 452 22.82 -6.32 14.70
CA GLU A 452 23.36 -5.66 15.90
C GLU A 452 23.15 -4.13 15.85
N GLU A 453 22.56 -3.64 14.75
CA GLU A 453 22.46 -2.25 14.33
C GLU A 453 23.84 -1.57 14.32
N VAL A 454 24.86 -2.37 14.07
CA VAL A 454 26.24 -1.92 13.98
C VAL A 454 26.66 -1.98 12.54
N ILE A 455 27.60 -1.11 12.21
CA ILE A 455 28.50 -1.51 11.15
C ILE A 455 29.49 -2.51 11.80
N GLU A 456 29.59 -3.70 11.24
CA GLU A 456 30.62 -4.66 11.68
C GLU A 456 31.85 -4.45 10.82
N ALA A 457 32.98 -4.19 11.47
CA ALA A 457 34.29 -4.14 10.86
C ALA A 457 35.09 -5.34 11.38
N LEU A 458 35.01 -6.48 10.68
CA LEU A 458 35.83 -7.64 11.01
C LEU A 458 37.28 -7.36 10.62
N TYR A 459 38.14 -7.14 11.61
CA TYR A 459 39.58 -7.09 11.41
C TYR A 459 40.15 -8.51 11.31
N ILE A 460 40.96 -8.72 10.27
CA ILE A 460 41.79 -9.92 10.10
C ILE A 460 43.21 -9.44 9.83
N GLY A 461 44.13 -9.71 10.76
CA GLY A 461 45.51 -9.26 10.66
C GLY A 461 46.40 -9.75 11.81
N ARG A 462 47.51 -9.05 12.06
CA ARG A 462 48.60 -9.52 12.94
C ARG A 462 48.20 -9.85 14.38
N LYS A 463 47.19 -9.19 14.94
CA LYS A 463 46.70 -9.40 16.32
C LYS A 463 45.63 -10.50 16.43
N GLY A 464 45.54 -11.38 15.42
CA GLY A 464 44.48 -12.36 15.30
C GLY A 464 43.20 -11.77 14.69
N LYS A 465 42.10 -12.54 14.73
CA LYS A 465 40.78 -12.08 14.29
C LYS A 465 40.12 -11.29 15.40
N ILE A 466 39.81 -10.03 15.14
CA ILE A 466 39.18 -9.13 16.10
C ILE A 466 37.97 -8.53 15.41
N LEU A 467 36.78 -8.91 15.85
CA LEU A 467 35.55 -8.40 15.27
C LEU A 467 35.14 -7.13 16.01
N ILE A 468 35.21 -5.98 15.33
CA ILE A 468 34.82 -4.69 15.89
C ILE A 468 33.42 -4.35 15.40
N LYS A 469 32.63 -3.82 16.33
CA LYS A 469 31.18 -3.69 16.25
C LYS A 469 30.85 -2.34 16.88
N GLY A 470 30.14 -1.47 16.19
CA GLY A 470 29.70 -0.18 16.73
C GLY A 470 28.55 0.41 15.91
N LYS A 471 27.64 1.09 16.59
CA LYS A 471 26.33 1.49 16.04
C LYS A 471 26.37 2.69 15.11
N THR A 472 27.51 3.37 15.11
CA THR A 472 27.81 4.51 14.26
C THR A 472 29.19 4.30 13.65
N ALA A 473 29.48 4.98 12.54
CA ALA A 473 30.84 5.02 11.97
C ALA A 473 31.89 5.49 12.99
N ARG A 474 31.43 6.23 14.01
CA ARG A 474 32.22 6.87 15.06
C ARG A 474 32.79 5.89 16.07
N GLU A 475 32.01 4.94 16.57
CA GLU A 475 32.45 3.99 17.62
C GLU A 475 33.47 2.97 17.10
N ILE A 476 33.25 2.48 15.89
CA ILE A 476 34.12 1.48 15.24
C ILE A 476 35.49 2.09 14.99
N ARG A 477 35.50 3.30 14.45
CA ARG A 477 36.68 4.16 14.35
C ARG A 477 37.40 4.25 15.71
N ASP A 478 36.68 4.41 16.81
CA ASP A 478 37.27 4.60 18.14
C ASP A 478 37.88 3.31 18.74
N GLU A 479 37.30 2.11 18.55
CA GLU A 479 37.93 0.86 19.01
C GLU A 479 39.05 0.39 18.06
N ILE A 480 38.97 0.70 16.75
CA ILE A 480 40.07 0.50 15.79
C ILE A 480 41.29 1.34 16.21
N LEU A 481 41.07 2.59 16.63
CA LEU A 481 42.10 3.45 17.21
C LEU A 481 42.60 2.90 18.56
N ARG A 482 41.71 2.54 19.50
CA ARG A 482 42.10 2.08 20.85
C ARG A 482 42.91 0.78 20.85
N ARG A 483 42.78 -0.07 19.82
CA ARG A 483 43.56 -1.31 19.65
C ARG A 483 44.76 -1.17 18.71
N ASN A 484 44.98 -0.01 18.06
CA ASN A 484 45.98 0.22 17.01
C ASN A 484 45.98 -0.89 15.93
N LEU A 485 44.98 -0.86 15.05
CA LEU A 485 44.73 -1.87 14.00
C LEU A 485 44.88 -1.35 12.55
N VAL A 486 45.23 -0.08 12.37
CA VAL A 486 45.47 0.62 11.08
C VAL A 486 46.78 1.43 11.19
N SER A 487 47.48 1.63 10.08
CA SER A 487 48.79 2.32 10.04
C SER A 487 48.94 3.46 9.03
N THR A 488 47.98 3.68 8.11
CA THR A 488 48.05 4.78 7.12
C THR A 488 46.83 5.72 7.18
N LEU A 489 47.04 7.03 6.95
CA LEU A 489 45.98 8.04 6.96
C LEU A 489 44.93 7.83 5.86
N SER A 490 45.31 7.26 4.72
CA SER A 490 44.42 6.98 3.58
C SER A 490 43.32 5.98 3.96
N HIS A 491 43.71 4.84 4.55
CA HIS A 491 42.80 3.77 4.93
C HIS A 491 41.79 4.21 6.01
N ALA A 492 42.21 5.12 6.90
CA ALA A 492 41.34 5.69 7.94
C ALA A 492 40.18 6.52 7.37
N PHE A 493 40.42 7.35 6.34
CA PHE A 493 39.36 8.13 5.69
C PHE A 493 38.42 7.24 4.84
N TYR A 494 38.93 6.21 4.16
CA TYR A 494 38.10 5.22 3.44
C TYR A 494 37.11 4.52 4.38
N LEU A 495 37.60 4.03 5.53
CA LEU A 495 36.76 3.43 6.56
C LEU A 495 35.65 4.40 6.99
N GLY A 496 35.96 5.68 7.24
CA GLY A 496 34.95 6.68 7.59
C GLY A 496 33.80 6.81 6.57
N ILE A 497 34.09 6.73 5.27
CA ILE A 497 33.07 6.84 4.22
C ILE A 497 32.21 5.56 4.13
N GLU A 498 32.82 4.38 4.07
CA GLU A 498 32.05 3.14 3.97
C GLU A 498 31.23 2.89 5.24
N LEU A 499 31.79 3.19 6.42
CA LEU A 499 31.06 3.13 7.70
C LEU A 499 29.93 4.16 7.78
N SER A 500 30.09 5.38 7.24
CA SER A 500 29.04 6.43 7.25
C SER A 500 27.95 6.16 6.21
N LYS A 501 28.29 5.63 5.03
CA LYS A 501 27.30 5.16 4.06
C LYS A 501 26.55 3.94 4.57
N ALA A 502 27.24 3.06 5.29
CA ALA A 502 26.65 1.96 6.05
C ALA A 502 25.69 2.49 7.15
N GLU A 503 26.06 3.56 7.85
CA GLU A 503 25.21 4.28 8.80
C GLU A 503 24.00 4.94 8.11
N GLU A 504 24.15 5.58 6.96
CA GLU A 504 23.01 6.07 6.18
C GLU A 504 22.11 4.92 5.71
N ALA A 505 22.66 3.75 5.40
CA ALA A 505 21.88 2.58 5.01
C ALA A 505 20.97 2.08 6.12
N LEU A 506 21.53 2.10 7.32
CA LEU A 506 20.89 1.83 8.59
C LEU A 506 19.81 2.90 8.88
N ILE A 507 20.02 4.16 8.48
CA ILE A 507 19.07 5.29 8.65
C ILE A 507 17.91 5.26 7.63
N ILE A 508 18.18 5.32 6.32
CA ILE A 508 17.15 5.39 5.25
C ILE A 508 16.72 4.00 4.75
N GLY A 509 17.02 2.97 5.55
CA GLY A 509 16.33 1.68 5.60
C GLY A 509 16.60 0.73 4.43
N LYS A 510 17.82 0.72 3.90
CA LYS A 510 18.05 0.27 2.52
C LYS A 510 19.41 -0.41 2.29
N ASN A 511 19.36 -1.67 1.85
CA ASN A 511 20.46 -2.62 1.55
C ASN A 511 21.82 -2.01 1.17
N TYR A 512 22.71 -1.90 2.15
CA TYR A 512 24.13 -1.71 1.95
C TYR A 512 24.81 -3.03 1.61
N ILE A 513 25.58 -3.00 0.52
CA ILE A 513 26.61 -3.99 0.21
C ILE A 513 27.89 -3.15 0.13
N GLN A 514 28.98 -3.57 0.79
CA GLN A 514 30.24 -2.83 0.80
C GLN A 514 30.67 -2.49 -0.63
N GLU A 515 31.19 -1.26 -0.83
CA GLU A 515 31.55 -0.71 -2.15
C GLU A 515 30.36 -0.45 -3.10
N LYS A 516 29.13 -0.83 -2.72
CA LYS A 516 27.86 -0.53 -3.43
C LYS A 516 27.01 0.47 -2.64
N THR A 517 25.78 0.70 -3.11
CA THR A 517 24.81 1.67 -2.58
C THR A 517 23.53 1.01 -2.07
N LEU A 518 22.71 1.81 -1.40
CA LEU A 518 21.66 1.43 -0.45
C LEU A 518 20.32 0.91 -1.05
N PHE A 519 19.72 1.56 -2.06
CA PHE A 519 18.25 1.62 -2.19
C PHE A 519 17.53 0.41 -2.92
N ARG A 520 16.72 -0.50 -2.27
CA ARG A 520 15.94 -1.69 -2.86
C ARG A 520 14.51 -2.04 -2.21
N LYS A 521 13.78 -3.17 -2.55
CA LYS A 521 12.26 -3.46 -2.61
C LYS A 521 11.48 -4.27 -1.47
N ARG A 522 10.11 -4.48 -1.54
CA ARG A 522 9.08 -4.85 -0.46
C ARG A 522 8.11 -6.11 -0.65
N LYS A 523 7.20 -6.43 0.33
CA LYS A 523 6.19 -7.56 0.45
C LYS A 523 4.84 -7.21 1.17
N LEU A 524 3.71 -7.92 0.90
CA LEU A 524 2.31 -7.64 1.34
C LEU A 524 1.88 -7.85 2.82
N PRO A 525 0.92 -7.05 3.36
CA PRO A 525 0.26 -7.28 4.64
C PRO A 525 -1.10 -8.01 4.47
N PHE A 526 -1.18 -9.21 5.05
CA PHE A 526 -2.31 -10.19 5.06
C PHE A 526 -2.69 -10.85 3.72
#